data_AF-A0A957Y661-F1
#
_entry.id   AF-A0A957Y661-F1
#
_cell.length_a   1.000
_cell.length_b   1.000
_cell.length_c   1.000
_cell.angle_alpha   90.00
_cell.angle_beta   90.00
_cell.angle_gamma   90.00
#
_symmetry.space_group_name_H-M   'P 1'
#
loop_
_entity.id
_entity.type
_entity.pdbx_description
1 polymer ?
#
loop_
_entity_poly.entity_id
_entity_poly.type
_entity_poly.pdbx_seq_one_letter_code
_entity_poly.pdbx_strand_id
1 'polypeptide(L)'
;MKKEIQRAAEKWNDQYSRKRVSWRRLQRSQLRLSSRLANIPDFKGSVIDAIAYRLSNARPDQMYSKAISVGCGTGESEMYLVRHGIVTHFDLFEISEVAIKRGKSIAKQWGLQDRVTFHLGDVFTYPISNDYDLVYWHHSLHHMLDVSKAVEFSKNILKVGGIFSAYEYVGPNRFQFSDTNLSIANRILETLPDHLLKNPEDPQKLLPRHQQRVALKRIIADDPTEAVDSENIIPAIQSHFPQAEITTLSANIARLVLGYILQNLSEDEDDLLINLVLLVDDMAIQLGIHHDAFILASKNSEESENHSGKDAKNFSECSGATSHPHQAWKQIGYAPKPLQPKEQMFFLHIPKAAGTTLISLLAQHFEEKEICPFYYPLELTNVTPEQLRKYRFVRGHFHYEVVERLLPKTTSFVTVLRNPIERYLSHFYYWKQKPEVINARPDFVKKFIETPLAQFVHLTNFHLTLEISNYQAKWIALTVNQWDTVEEWIKKVTVLKMKTSLNIDLGKERLAQFEIVGLAERFQETLLLLSYHFGWPPLLNTSRLNITANRPTQRDIAPETLESIRQLNQLDEELYIYAEQLFEDHMQHMTHHLLESHGSRRHAHLAYPLSVDVLAELLEKYHAHFGQSR
;
A
#
# COMPACT_ATOMS: atom_id res chain seq x y z
N MET A 1 19.08 20.67 23.04
CA MET A 1 18.36 19.37 22.93
C MET A 1 18.84 18.46 24.05
N LYS A 2 17.95 17.80 24.81
CA LYS A 2 18.36 16.87 25.89
C LYS A 2 19.19 15.72 25.31
N LYS A 3 20.16 15.19 26.07
CA LYS A 3 21.09 14.12 25.64
C LYS A 3 20.37 12.87 25.09
N GLU A 4 19.21 12.53 25.67
CA GLU A 4 18.37 11.39 25.24
C GLU A 4 17.73 11.62 23.87
N ILE A 5 17.27 12.84 23.58
CA ILE A 5 16.65 13.20 22.28
C ILE A 5 17.70 13.17 21.16
N GLN A 6 18.92 13.64 21.43
CA GLN A 6 20.01 13.57 20.46
C GLN A 6 20.34 12.12 20.08
N ARG A 7 20.41 11.22 21.07
CA ARG A 7 20.66 9.80 20.83
C ARG A 7 19.51 9.13 20.06
N ALA A 8 18.26 9.49 20.35
CA ALA A 8 17.11 9.03 19.57
C ALA A 8 17.22 9.49 18.11
N ALA A 9 17.58 10.75 17.85
CA ALA A 9 17.76 11.27 16.49
C ALA A 9 18.86 10.51 15.71
N GLU A 10 19.99 10.21 16.35
CA GLU A 10 21.06 9.39 15.77
C GLU A 10 20.58 7.98 15.39
N LYS A 11 19.84 7.32 16.30
CA LYS A 11 19.24 6.00 16.04
C LYS A 11 18.26 6.04 14.87
N TRP A 12 17.32 6.99 14.85
CA TRP A 12 16.30 7.08 13.81
C TRP A 12 16.91 7.41 12.44
N ASN A 13 17.97 8.22 12.39
CA ASN A 13 18.73 8.43 11.15
C ASN A 13 19.27 7.12 10.55
N ASP A 14 19.85 6.24 11.38
CA ASP A 14 20.31 4.91 10.95
C ASP A 14 19.11 4.00 10.59
N GLN A 15 18.05 4.02 11.39
CA GLN A 15 16.89 3.15 11.17
C GLN A 15 16.16 3.47 9.88
N TYR A 16 15.92 4.75 9.57
CA TYR A 16 15.34 5.15 8.29
C TYR A 16 16.23 4.74 7.11
N SER A 17 17.54 4.54 7.29
CA SER A 17 18.40 4.05 6.20
C SER A 17 18.10 2.60 5.75
N ARG A 18 17.35 1.81 6.53
CA ARG A 18 17.14 0.36 6.32
C ARG A 18 15.68 0.04 5.96
N LYS A 19 15.45 -1.00 5.13
CA LYS A 19 14.09 -1.53 4.85
C LYS A 19 13.56 -2.25 6.10
N ARG A 20 12.31 -1.96 6.48
CA ARG A 20 11.65 -2.58 7.65
C ARG A 20 10.47 -3.44 7.21
N VAL A 21 10.42 -4.67 7.70
CA VAL A 21 9.26 -5.58 7.59
C VAL A 21 8.63 -5.67 8.97
N SER A 22 7.29 -5.69 9.04
CA SER A 22 6.54 -5.71 10.30
C SER A 22 5.36 -6.67 10.18
N TRP A 23 5.06 -7.40 11.24
CA TRP A 23 3.88 -8.29 11.30
C TRP A 23 2.59 -7.52 11.01
N ARG A 24 2.54 -6.22 11.34
CA ARG A 24 1.38 -5.37 11.04
C ARG A 24 1.13 -5.24 9.54
N ARG A 25 2.13 -5.48 8.68
CA ARG A 25 2.00 -5.40 7.21
C ARG A 25 1.44 -6.68 6.58
N LEU A 26 1.32 -7.78 7.33
CA LEU A 26 0.64 -8.99 6.85
C LEU A 26 -0.82 -8.65 6.53
N GLN A 27 -1.35 -9.19 5.43
CA GLN A 27 -2.70 -8.88 4.91
C GLN A 27 -3.78 -9.11 5.97
N ARG A 28 -3.75 -10.26 6.65
CA ARG A 28 -4.69 -10.57 7.75
C ARG A 28 -4.57 -9.60 8.93
N SER A 29 -3.35 -9.16 9.23
CA SER A 29 -3.12 -8.19 10.30
C SER A 29 -3.68 -6.82 9.92
N GLN A 30 -3.46 -6.37 8.67
CA GLN A 30 -4.03 -5.13 8.14
C GLN A 30 -5.55 -5.14 8.21
N LEU A 31 -6.20 -6.18 7.67
CA LEU A 31 -7.66 -6.31 7.66
C LEU A 31 -8.26 -6.30 9.08
N ARG A 32 -7.63 -7.01 10.02
CA ARG A 32 -8.09 -7.07 11.42
C ARG A 32 -7.96 -5.71 12.11
N LEU A 33 -6.81 -5.07 11.97
CA LEU A 33 -6.52 -3.78 12.60
C LEU A 33 -7.40 -2.67 12.01
N SER A 34 -7.54 -2.60 10.68
CA SER A 34 -8.36 -1.58 10.02
C SER A 34 -9.84 -1.74 10.34
N SER A 35 -10.37 -2.97 10.39
CA SER A 35 -11.76 -3.24 10.80
C SER A 35 -12.05 -2.78 12.22
N ARG A 36 -11.15 -3.08 13.16
CA ARG A 36 -11.27 -2.60 14.54
C ARG A 36 -11.18 -1.09 14.65
N LEU A 37 -10.18 -0.50 14.00
CA LEU A 37 -9.94 0.92 14.05
C LEU A 37 -11.12 1.69 13.46
N ALA A 38 -11.67 1.24 12.33
CA ALA A 38 -12.86 1.85 11.74
C ALA A 38 -14.14 1.60 12.56
N ASN A 39 -14.11 0.62 13.48
CA ASN A 39 -15.27 0.04 14.13
C ASN A 39 -16.31 -0.46 13.12
N ILE A 40 -15.82 -1.08 12.03
CA ILE A 40 -16.61 -1.63 10.94
C ILE A 40 -16.15 -3.07 10.69
N PRO A 41 -17.04 -4.07 10.84
CA PRO A 41 -16.72 -5.44 10.44
C PRO A 41 -16.31 -5.51 8.97
N ASP A 42 -15.23 -6.23 8.67
CA ASP A 42 -14.70 -6.44 7.32
C ASP A 42 -14.41 -5.15 6.53
N PHE A 43 -13.95 -4.10 7.23
CA PHE A 43 -13.53 -2.85 6.60
C PHE A 43 -12.49 -3.11 5.49
N LYS A 44 -12.80 -2.65 4.28
CA LYS A 44 -12.02 -2.96 3.05
C LYS A 44 -10.88 -1.99 2.77
N GLY A 45 -10.54 -1.12 3.72
CA GLY A 45 -9.39 -0.22 3.62
C GLY A 45 -8.20 -0.66 4.47
N SER A 46 -7.06 -0.04 4.21
CA SER A 46 -5.86 -0.13 5.04
C SER A 46 -6.07 0.49 6.43
N VAL A 47 -5.08 0.38 7.31
CA VAL A 47 -5.13 1.06 8.61
C VAL A 47 -5.21 2.58 8.46
N ILE A 48 -4.52 3.17 7.48
CA ILE A 48 -4.59 4.63 7.27
C ILE A 48 -5.96 5.05 6.72
N ASP A 49 -6.63 4.21 5.94
CA ASP A 49 -8.03 4.42 5.52
C ASP A 49 -8.99 4.43 6.70
N ALA A 50 -8.78 3.52 7.65
CA ALA A 50 -9.59 3.48 8.85
C ALA A 50 -9.40 4.75 9.70
N ILE A 51 -8.15 5.25 9.80
CA ILE A 51 -7.86 6.51 10.51
C ILE A 51 -8.52 7.68 9.79
N ALA A 52 -8.36 7.75 8.48
CA ALA A 52 -9.00 8.73 7.61
C ALA A 52 -10.52 8.75 7.82
N TYR A 53 -11.16 7.57 7.77
CA TYR A 53 -12.59 7.40 8.02
C TYR A 53 -13.01 7.93 9.40
N ARG A 54 -12.27 7.57 10.45
CA ARG A 54 -12.55 8.00 11.82
C ARG A 54 -12.39 9.51 12.01
N LEU A 55 -11.36 10.11 11.41
CA LEU A 55 -11.16 11.57 11.42
C LEU A 55 -12.26 12.30 10.65
N SER A 56 -12.61 11.83 9.45
CA SER A 56 -13.71 12.40 8.68
C SER A 56 -15.03 12.35 9.45
N ASN A 57 -15.34 11.25 10.15
CA ASN A 57 -16.55 11.16 10.97
C ASN A 57 -16.53 12.02 12.23
N ALA A 58 -15.35 12.32 12.78
CA ALA A 58 -15.23 13.25 13.89
C ALA A 58 -15.60 14.69 13.47
N ARG A 59 -15.43 15.04 12.18
CA ARG A 59 -15.83 16.33 11.60
C ARG A 59 -16.39 16.16 10.17
N PRO A 60 -17.63 15.66 10.01
CA PRO A 60 -18.16 15.21 8.72
C PRO A 60 -18.25 16.30 7.66
N ASP A 61 -18.48 17.56 8.06
CA ASP A 61 -18.71 18.68 7.15
C ASP A 61 -17.53 19.65 7.03
N GLN A 62 -16.37 19.33 7.63
CA GLN A 62 -15.26 20.27 7.73
C GLN A 62 -13.89 19.57 7.65
N MET A 63 -13.05 20.06 6.71
CA MET A 63 -11.63 19.73 6.71
C MET A 63 -10.92 20.31 7.94
N TYR A 64 -9.90 19.61 8.40
CA TYR A 64 -8.94 20.15 9.35
C TYR A 64 -8.04 21.15 8.60
N SER A 65 -8.25 22.44 8.81
CA SER A 65 -7.54 23.47 8.06
C SER A 65 -6.07 23.55 8.44
N LYS A 66 -5.77 23.40 9.74
CA LYS A 66 -4.40 23.40 10.26
C LYS A 66 -4.20 22.24 11.23
N ALA A 67 -3.31 21.32 10.88
CA ALA A 67 -2.96 20.18 11.71
C ALA A 67 -1.47 20.20 12.07
N ILE A 68 -1.14 19.61 13.23
CA ILE A 68 0.24 19.36 13.63
C ILE A 68 0.44 17.87 13.84
N SER A 69 1.55 17.34 13.33
CA SER A 69 2.00 15.98 13.63
C SER A 69 3.33 16.02 14.37
N VAL A 70 3.42 15.25 15.45
CA VAL A 70 4.63 15.16 16.28
C VAL A 70 5.29 13.80 16.08
N GLY A 71 6.55 13.78 15.64
CA GLY A 71 7.27 12.55 15.29
C GLY A 71 6.74 11.93 14.00
N CYS A 72 6.58 12.76 12.96
CA CYS A 72 5.95 12.36 11.70
C CYS A 72 6.78 11.39 10.82
N GLY A 73 8.06 11.17 11.14
CA GLY A 73 8.94 10.35 10.32
C GLY A 73 9.11 10.90 8.90
N THR A 74 8.74 10.11 7.89
CA THR A 74 8.73 10.54 6.48
C THR A 74 7.48 11.36 6.12
N GLY A 75 6.48 11.46 7.00
CA GLY A 75 5.24 12.20 6.77
C GLY A 75 4.27 11.54 5.79
N GLU A 76 4.47 10.27 5.41
CA GLU A 76 3.63 9.57 4.43
C GLU A 76 2.17 9.43 4.87
N SER A 77 1.93 9.13 6.15
CA SER A 77 0.59 9.07 6.75
C SER A 77 -0.13 10.41 6.70
N GLU A 78 0.57 11.49 7.01
CA GLU A 78 0.03 12.84 7.04
C GLU A 78 -0.25 13.32 5.63
N MET A 79 0.68 13.10 4.72
CA MET A 79 0.49 13.38 3.30
C MET A 79 -0.64 12.54 2.71
N TYR A 80 -0.89 11.33 3.19
CA TYR A 80 -2.08 10.55 2.84
C TYR A 80 -3.35 11.34 3.21
N LEU A 81 -3.47 11.81 4.45
CA LEU A 81 -4.64 12.61 4.89
C LEU A 81 -4.79 13.92 4.09
N VAL A 82 -3.68 14.55 3.69
CA VAL A 82 -3.69 15.74 2.81
C VAL A 82 -4.19 15.41 1.41
N ARG A 83 -3.68 14.31 0.82
CA ARG A 83 -4.09 13.80 -0.50
C ARG A 83 -5.51 13.30 -0.54
N HIS A 84 -6.15 13.04 0.61
CA HIS A 84 -7.54 12.61 0.69
C HIS A 84 -8.48 13.73 1.10
N GLY A 85 -8.00 14.98 1.16
CA GLY A 85 -8.85 16.13 1.49
C GLY A 85 -9.37 16.10 2.92
N ILE A 86 -8.69 15.44 3.85
CA ILE A 86 -9.07 15.43 5.27
C ILE A 86 -8.41 16.63 5.96
N VAL A 87 -7.15 16.89 5.61
CA VAL A 87 -6.34 17.96 6.18
C VAL A 87 -5.87 18.91 5.08
N THR A 88 -6.05 20.22 5.28
CA THR A 88 -5.58 21.23 4.33
C THR A 88 -4.06 21.40 4.41
N HIS A 89 -3.51 21.58 5.61
CA HIS A 89 -2.09 21.79 5.84
C HIS A 89 -1.61 21.06 7.11
N PHE A 90 -0.41 20.48 7.05
CA PHE A 90 0.28 19.90 8.21
C PHE A 90 1.59 20.62 8.54
N ASP A 91 1.76 20.97 9.81
CA ASP A 91 3.06 21.24 10.42
C ASP A 91 3.64 19.92 10.96
N LEU A 92 4.72 19.45 10.34
CA LEU A 92 5.33 18.14 10.52
C LEU A 92 6.62 18.24 11.33
N PHE A 93 6.59 17.85 12.61
CA PHE A 93 7.77 17.87 13.48
C PHE A 93 8.47 16.52 13.48
N GLU A 94 9.79 16.52 13.27
CA GLU A 94 10.62 15.33 13.25
C GLU A 94 12.05 15.64 13.73
N ILE A 95 12.68 14.71 14.46
CA ILE A 95 14.04 14.86 14.98
C ILE A 95 15.11 14.27 14.04
N SER A 96 14.71 13.38 13.12
CA SER A 96 15.55 12.78 12.09
C SER A 96 15.63 13.63 10.82
N GLU A 97 16.81 14.20 10.56
CA GLU A 97 17.08 14.92 9.31
C GLU A 97 16.95 14.01 8.07
N VAL A 98 17.33 12.74 8.18
CA VAL A 98 17.20 11.74 7.10
C VAL A 98 15.74 11.52 6.75
N ALA A 99 14.87 11.40 7.74
CA ALA A 99 13.43 11.23 7.55
C ALA A 99 12.81 12.46 6.88
N ILE A 100 13.14 13.67 7.35
CA ILE A 100 12.68 14.93 6.74
C ILE A 100 13.13 15.05 5.29
N LYS A 101 14.40 14.73 4.98
CA LYS A 101 14.91 14.80 3.61
C LYS A 101 14.12 13.90 2.67
N ARG A 102 13.79 12.69 3.12
CA ARG A 102 12.94 11.75 2.38
C ARG A 102 11.51 12.25 2.26
N GLY A 103 10.92 12.71 3.36
CA GLY A 103 9.57 13.27 3.39
C GLY A 103 9.40 14.45 2.45
N LYS A 104 10.37 15.37 2.40
CA LYS A 104 10.38 16.47 1.41
C LYS A 104 10.45 15.98 -0.04
N SER A 105 11.20 14.90 -0.29
CA SER A 105 11.26 14.29 -1.62
C SER A 105 9.92 13.68 -2.02
N ILE A 106 9.27 12.96 -1.11
CA ILE A 106 7.94 12.36 -1.30
C ILE A 106 6.88 13.47 -1.49
N ALA A 107 6.90 14.51 -0.66
CA ALA A 107 6.00 15.66 -0.78
C ALA A 107 6.13 16.32 -2.16
N LYS A 108 7.36 16.52 -2.66
CA LYS A 108 7.59 17.03 -4.01
C LYS A 108 7.09 16.08 -5.10
N GLN A 109 7.33 14.78 -4.94
CA GLN A 109 6.86 13.75 -5.88
C GLN A 109 5.33 13.71 -5.95
N TRP A 110 4.65 13.93 -4.83
CA TRP A 110 3.19 13.94 -4.73
C TRP A 110 2.56 15.32 -4.99
N GLY A 111 3.35 16.36 -5.25
CA GLY A 111 2.86 17.71 -5.49
C GLY A 111 2.27 18.41 -4.25
N LEU A 112 2.73 18.03 -3.05
CA LEU A 112 2.19 18.49 -1.77
C LEU A 112 3.15 19.43 -1.01
N GLN A 113 4.27 19.83 -1.62
CA GLN A 113 5.30 20.63 -0.94
C GLN A 113 4.77 21.95 -0.34
N ASP A 114 3.67 22.48 -0.86
CA ASP A 114 3.02 23.72 -0.37
C ASP A 114 1.95 23.46 0.70
N ARG A 115 1.68 22.18 1.00
CA ARG A 115 0.65 21.72 1.95
C ARG A 115 1.21 20.98 3.17
N VAL A 116 2.52 20.80 3.24
CA VAL A 116 3.20 20.23 4.40
C VAL A 116 4.47 21.02 4.72
N THR A 117 4.67 21.37 5.99
CA THR A 117 5.84 22.11 6.46
C THR A 117 6.64 21.23 7.42
N PHE A 118 7.85 20.83 7.03
CA PHE A 118 8.73 20.03 7.90
C PHE A 118 9.59 20.90 8.82
N HIS A 119 9.55 20.61 10.12
CA HIS A 119 10.33 21.23 11.18
C HIS A 119 11.30 20.22 11.80
N LEU A 120 12.60 20.52 11.75
CA LEU A 120 13.63 19.69 12.37
C LEU A 120 13.77 20.05 13.86
N GLY A 121 13.37 19.15 14.75
CA GLY A 121 13.63 19.28 16.18
C GLY A 121 12.48 18.89 17.10
N ASP A 122 12.69 19.13 18.39
CA ASP A 122 11.72 18.85 19.45
C ASP A 122 10.61 19.91 19.47
N VAL A 123 9.38 19.51 19.17
CA VAL A 123 8.20 20.39 19.10
C VAL A 123 8.01 21.22 20.38
N PHE A 124 8.34 20.68 21.56
CA PHE A 124 8.16 21.37 22.84
C PHE A 124 9.10 22.57 23.02
N THR A 125 10.08 22.73 22.13
CA THR A 125 11.01 23.87 22.14
C THR A 125 10.59 25.01 21.21
N TYR A 126 9.54 24.80 20.42
CA TYR A 126 9.04 25.80 19.47
C TYR A 126 7.93 26.66 20.10
N PRO A 127 7.81 27.94 19.71
CA PRO A 127 6.64 28.75 20.02
C PRO A 127 5.47 28.31 19.14
N ILE A 128 4.61 27.45 19.65
CA ILE A 128 3.45 26.90 18.93
C ILE A 128 2.19 27.70 19.26
N SER A 129 1.44 28.09 18.23
CA SER A 129 0.14 28.76 18.38
C SER A 129 -0.96 27.80 18.81
N ASN A 130 -2.02 28.32 19.42
CA ASN A 130 -3.15 27.53 19.96
C ASN A 130 -4.37 27.47 19.02
N ASP A 131 -4.12 27.41 17.71
CA ASP A 131 -5.13 27.53 16.65
C ASP A 131 -5.30 26.24 15.82
N TYR A 132 -4.75 25.10 16.26
CA TYR A 132 -4.81 23.84 15.52
C TYR A 132 -6.18 23.18 15.58
N ASP A 133 -6.63 22.67 14.42
CA ASP A 133 -7.83 21.84 14.26
C ASP A 133 -7.59 20.38 14.65
N LEU A 134 -6.36 19.91 14.45
CA LEU A 134 -5.95 18.52 14.66
C LEU A 134 -4.55 18.47 15.27
N VAL A 135 -4.41 17.71 16.35
CA VAL A 135 -3.11 17.25 16.85
C VAL A 135 -3.04 15.76 16.61
N TYR A 136 -2.07 15.35 15.79
CA TYR A 136 -1.94 14.00 15.28
C TYR A 136 -0.67 13.33 15.83
N TRP A 137 -0.85 12.16 16.43
CA TRP A 137 0.23 11.29 16.91
C TRP A 137 0.10 9.92 16.24
N HIS A 138 1.16 9.45 15.60
CA HIS A 138 1.12 8.19 14.88
C HIS A 138 2.39 7.40 15.12
N HIS A 139 2.30 6.43 16.03
CA HIS A 139 3.43 5.63 16.52
C HIS A 139 4.60 6.49 17.06
N SER A 140 4.30 7.59 17.74
CA SER A 140 5.31 8.54 18.22
C SER A 140 5.09 8.98 19.67
N LEU A 141 3.84 9.01 20.19
CA LEU A 141 3.55 9.46 21.55
C LEU A 141 4.19 8.57 22.62
N HIS A 142 4.32 7.27 22.35
CA HIS A 142 4.99 6.34 23.26
C HIS A 142 6.51 6.58 23.41
N HIS A 143 7.09 7.46 22.60
CA HIS A 143 8.47 7.92 22.78
C HIS A 143 8.60 9.13 23.72
N MET A 144 7.48 9.70 24.22
CA MET A 144 7.53 10.87 25.09
C MET A 144 7.98 10.49 26.50
N LEU A 145 9.02 11.15 27.01
CA LEU A 145 9.56 10.92 28.36
C LEU A 145 8.55 11.23 29.48
N ASP A 146 7.58 12.10 29.20
CA ASP A 146 6.49 12.49 30.08
C ASP A 146 5.24 12.60 29.21
N VAL A 147 4.47 11.52 29.15
CA VAL A 147 3.30 11.44 28.28
C VAL A 147 2.19 12.38 28.74
N SER A 148 2.04 12.59 30.05
CA SER A 148 1.05 13.53 30.59
C SER A 148 1.28 14.94 30.07
N LYS A 149 2.54 15.42 30.08
CA LYS A 149 2.87 16.74 29.50
C LYS A 149 2.69 16.78 27.98
N ALA A 150 2.95 15.69 27.27
CA ALA A 150 2.74 15.64 25.83
C ALA A 150 1.24 15.73 25.46
N VAL A 151 0.38 15.06 26.23
CA VAL A 151 -1.08 15.14 26.08
C VAL A 151 -1.60 16.52 26.49
N GLU A 152 -1.09 17.08 27.60
CA GLU A 152 -1.42 18.44 28.05
C GLU A 152 -1.04 19.48 26.97
N PHE A 153 0.18 19.40 26.43
CA PHE A 153 0.64 20.22 25.32
C PHE A 153 -0.32 20.14 24.14
N SER A 154 -0.71 18.92 23.77
CA SER A 154 -1.65 18.68 22.67
C SER A 154 -3.02 19.34 22.94
N LYS A 155 -3.56 19.21 24.15
CA LYS A 155 -4.79 19.90 24.56
C LYS A 155 -4.63 21.43 24.50
N ASN A 156 -3.49 21.96 24.91
CA ASN A 156 -3.26 23.40 24.98
C ASN A 156 -3.21 24.06 23.60
N ILE A 157 -2.61 23.40 22.61
CA ILE A 157 -2.46 23.96 21.25
C ILE A 157 -3.70 23.75 20.35
N LEU A 158 -4.60 22.84 20.74
CA LEU A 158 -5.89 22.69 20.07
C LEU A 158 -6.77 23.91 20.33
N LYS A 159 -7.50 24.35 19.30
CA LYS A 159 -8.65 25.24 19.52
C LYS A 159 -9.82 24.46 20.11
N VAL A 160 -10.80 25.18 20.67
CA VAL A 160 -12.08 24.57 21.09
C VAL A 160 -12.74 23.89 19.89
N GLY A 161 -13.19 22.65 20.07
CA GLY A 161 -13.71 21.78 19.01
C GLY A 161 -12.64 21.11 18.15
N GLY A 162 -11.36 21.42 18.37
CA GLY A 162 -10.24 20.73 17.75
C GLY A 162 -10.12 19.28 18.24
N ILE A 163 -9.53 18.42 17.41
CA ILE A 163 -9.44 16.99 17.64
C ILE A 163 -8.01 16.56 17.97
N PHE A 164 -7.86 15.78 19.03
CA PHE A 164 -6.68 14.98 19.30
C PHE A 164 -6.89 13.59 18.68
N SER A 165 -5.91 13.12 17.91
CA SER A 165 -5.91 11.76 17.36
C SER A 165 -4.58 11.07 17.61
N ALA A 166 -4.61 9.85 18.12
CA ALA A 166 -3.41 9.05 18.36
C ALA A 166 -3.59 7.58 17.96
N TYR A 167 -2.64 6.99 17.24
CA TYR A 167 -2.54 5.54 17.06
C TYR A 167 -1.23 5.04 17.67
N GLU A 168 -1.32 4.37 18.81
CA GLU A 168 -0.17 4.20 19.71
C GLU A 168 -0.09 2.83 20.37
N TYR A 169 1.15 2.46 20.71
CA TYR A 169 1.41 1.42 21.70
C TYR A 169 1.16 1.99 23.10
N VAL A 170 0.24 1.39 23.84
CA VAL A 170 -0.21 1.82 25.17
C VAL A 170 0.05 0.77 26.26
N GLY A 171 0.85 -0.24 25.93
CA GLY A 171 1.20 -1.32 26.87
C GLY A 171 2.30 -0.95 27.86
N PRO A 172 2.81 -1.95 28.61
CA PRO A 172 3.84 -1.78 29.62
C PRO A 172 5.07 -1.01 29.12
N ASN A 173 5.60 -0.16 29.98
CA ASN A 173 6.81 0.61 29.71
C ASN A 173 7.94 -0.29 29.20
N ARG A 174 8.66 0.19 28.18
CA ARG A 174 9.81 -0.48 27.55
C ARG A 174 9.47 -1.89 27.08
N PHE A 175 8.25 -2.11 26.59
CA PHE A 175 7.76 -3.43 26.20
C PHE A 175 8.00 -4.51 27.26
N GLN A 176 7.94 -4.15 28.55
CA GLN A 176 8.10 -5.11 29.65
C GLN A 176 6.81 -5.92 29.82
N PHE A 177 6.51 -6.74 28.82
CA PHE A 177 5.31 -7.56 28.75
C PHE A 177 5.14 -8.41 30.01
N SER A 178 3.88 -8.61 30.43
CA SER A 178 3.54 -9.41 31.61
C SER A 178 3.92 -10.88 31.44
N ASP A 179 3.98 -11.63 32.56
CA ASP A 179 4.23 -13.08 32.49
C ASP A 179 3.10 -13.79 31.73
N THR A 180 1.88 -13.27 31.81
CA THR A 180 0.73 -13.75 31.03
C THR A 180 0.97 -13.60 29.53
N ASN A 181 1.38 -12.42 29.05
CA ASN A 181 1.68 -12.19 27.63
C ASN A 181 2.76 -13.15 27.11
N LEU A 182 3.85 -13.27 27.87
CA LEU A 182 4.97 -14.14 27.50
C LEU A 182 4.56 -15.62 27.55
N SER A 183 3.78 -16.04 28.55
CA SER A 183 3.28 -17.41 28.67
C SER A 183 2.38 -17.80 27.49
N ILE A 184 1.47 -16.90 27.08
CA ILE A 184 0.62 -17.13 25.90
C ILE A 184 1.49 -17.27 24.64
N ALA A 185 2.41 -16.31 24.41
CA ALA A 185 3.28 -16.33 23.24
C ALA A 185 4.18 -17.58 23.22
N ASN A 186 4.82 -17.92 24.34
CA ASN A 186 5.71 -19.07 24.46
C ASN A 186 4.98 -20.39 24.22
N ARG A 187 3.75 -20.56 24.72
CA ARG A 187 2.94 -21.74 24.43
C ARG A 187 2.64 -21.90 22.95
N ILE A 188 2.44 -20.81 22.22
CA ILE A 188 2.28 -20.86 20.76
C ILE A 188 3.62 -21.26 20.12
N LEU A 189 4.72 -20.60 20.49
CA LEU A 189 6.05 -20.90 19.94
C LEU A 189 6.52 -22.33 20.21
N GLU A 190 6.13 -22.92 21.34
CA GLU A 190 6.39 -24.33 21.68
C GLU A 190 5.74 -25.32 20.73
N THR A 191 4.62 -24.95 20.10
CA THR A 191 3.87 -25.84 19.18
C THR A 191 4.23 -25.63 17.72
N LEU A 192 4.95 -24.56 17.37
CA LEU A 192 5.30 -24.27 15.99
C LEU A 192 6.26 -25.31 15.39
N PRO A 193 6.17 -25.62 14.10
CA PRO A 193 7.17 -26.45 13.43
C PRO A 193 8.53 -25.74 13.35
N ASP A 194 9.62 -26.51 13.36
CA ASP A 194 11.00 -25.99 13.38
C ASP A 194 11.33 -25.05 12.22
N HIS A 195 10.71 -25.24 11.05
CA HIS A 195 10.99 -24.40 9.87
C HIS A 195 10.62 -22.93 10.10
N LEU A 196 9.57 -22.64 10.88
CA LEU A 196 9.17 -21.27 11.24
C LEU A 196 10.11 -20.62 12.26
N LEU A 197 10.92 -21.43 12.95
CA LEU A 197 11.84 -20.99 13.99
C LEU A 197 13.29 -20.95 13.51
N LYS A 198 13.58 -21.11 12.21
CA LYS A 198 14.96 -20.98 11.71
C LYS A 198 15.52 -19.60 12.04
N ASN A 199 16.74 -19.55 12.58
CA ASN A 199 17.39 -18.29 12.88
C ASN A 199 17.91 -17.64 11.57
N PRO A 200 17.52 -16.40 11.25
CA PRO A 200 17.96 -15.74 10.02
C PRO A 200 19.47 -15.44 9.97
N GLU A 201 20.12 -15.29 11.12
CA GLU A 201 21.56 -15.03 11.21
C GLU A 201 22.39 -16.33 11.15
N ASP A 202 21.81 -17.45 11.58
CA ASP A 202 22.44 -18.77 11.59
C ASP A 202 21.39 -19.87 11.30
N PRO A 203 21.14 -20.18 10.02
CA PRO A 203 20.08 -21.13 9.63
C PRO A 203 20.26 -22.57 10.14
N GLN A 204 21.41 -22.91 10.72
CA GLN A 204 21.64 -24.20 11.37
C GLN A 204 21.07 -24.25 12.80
N LYS A 205 20.68 -23.11 13.37
CA LYS A 205 20.08 -22.99 14.69
C LYS A 205 18.61 -22.60 14.62
N LEU A 206 17.88 -22.99 15.65
CA LEU A 206 16.52 -22.51 15.89
C LEU A 206 16.54 -21.32 16.85
N LEU A 207 15.60 -20.41 16.62
CA LEU A 207 15.19 -19.40 17.57
C LEU A 207 14.63 -20.06 18.83
N PRO A 208 14.92 -19.53 20.02
CA PRO A 208 14.32 -20.01 21.26
C PRO A 208 12.78 -20.04 21.20
N ARG A 209 12.20 -21.18 21.56
CA ARG A 209 10.74 -21.32 21.71
C ARG A 209 10.19 -20.60 22.94
N HIS A 210 11.07 -20.26 23.89
CA HIS A 210 10.72 -19.58 25.12
C HIS A 210 11.38 -18.21 25.17
N GLN A 211 10.62 -17.17 24.86
CA GLN A 211 11.05 -15.79 24.98
C GLN A 211 11.07 -15.33 26.44
N GLN A 212 12.00 -14.42 26.74
CA GLN A 212 12.12 -13.76 28.03
C GLN A 212 12.00 -12.24 27.82
N ARG A 213 11.70 -11.50 28.89
CA ARG A 213 11.74 -10.04 28.85
C ARG A 213 13.10 -9.55 28.37
N VAL A 214 13.09 -8.64 27.41
CA VAL A 214 14.32 -7.98 26.97
C VAL A 214 14.84 -7.13 28.12
N ALA A 215 16.11 -7.31 28.46
CA ALA A 215 16.74 -6.57 29.55
C ALA A 215 16.65 -5.06 29.32
N LEU A 216 16.18 -4.30 30.32
CA LEU A 216 16.00 -2.85 30.24
C LEU A 216 17.26 -2.12 29.75
N LYS A 217 18.44 -2.52 30.23
CA LYS A 217 19.73 -1.95 29.79
C LYS A 217 19.94 -2.04 28.28
N ARG A 218 19.43 -3.11 27.63
CA ARG A 218 19.55 -3.30 26.18
C ARG A 218 18.56 -2.41 25.44
N ILE A 219 17.32 -2.30 25.91
CA ILE A 219 16.31 -1.41 25.32
C ILE A 219 16.79 0.03 25.41
N ILE A 220 17.19 0.49 26.59
CA ILE A 220 17.67 1.87 26.81
C ILE A 220 18.97 2.16 26.02
N ALA A 221 19.83 1.14 25.84
CA ALA A 221 21.04 1.29 25.04
C ALA A 221 20.76 1.36 23.53
N ASP A 222 19.76 0.64 23.04
CA ASP A 222 19.30 0.74 21.65
C ASP A 222 18.57 2.07 21.44
N ASP A 223 17.56 2.34 22.26
CA ASP A 223 16.69 3.51 22.19
C ASP A 223 16.26 4.00 23.59
N PRO A 224 16.77 5.17 24.01
CA PRO A 224 16.41 5.73 25.30
C PRO A 224 14.98 6.26 25.34
N THR A 225 14.23 6.38 24.24
CA THR A 225 12.86 6.91 24.25
C THR A 225 11.80 5.84 23.97
N GLU A 226 12.16 4.72 23.33
CA GLU A 226 11.20 3.66 22.97
C GLU A 226 10.35 3.18 24.16
N ALA A 227 9.03 3.38 24.03
CA ALA A 227 8.00 3.00 25.00
C ALA A 227 8.31 3.45 26.45
N VAL A 228 8.96 4.60 26.62
CA VAL A 228 9.50 5.01 27.93
C VAL A 228 8.45 5.20 29.02
N ASP A 229 7.27 5.70 28.64
CA ASP A 229 6.16 6.05 29.53
C ASP A 229 4.80 5.63 28.91
N SER A 230 4.82 4.59 28.08
CA SER A 230 3.67 4.14 27.29
C SER A 230 2.48 3.67 28.12
N GLU A 231 2.71 3.11 29.32
CA GLU A 231 1.62 2.61 30.18
C GLU A 231 0.77 3.74 30.76
N ASN A 232 1.30 4.98 30.76
CA ASN A 232 0.61 6.17 31.21
C ASN A 232 -0.14 6.92 30.10
N ILE A 233 -0.12 6.45 28.85
CA ILE A 233 -0.87 7.08 27.73
C ILE A 233 -2.36 7.10 28.00
N ILE A 234 -2.99 5.96 28.29
CA ILE A 234 -4.43 5.92 28.53
C ILE A 234 -4.83 6.75 29.76
N PRO A 235 -4.15 6.63 30.93
CA PRO A 235 -4.41 7.51 32.07
C PRO A 235 -4.27 9.01 31.75
N ALA A 236 -3.23 9.41 31.01
CA ALA A 236 -3.02 10.80 30.62
C ALA A 236 -4.14 11.30 29.70
N ILE A 237 -4.53 10.51 28.70
CA ILE A 237 -5.66 10.82 27.82
C ILE A 237 -6.94 10.99 28.62
N GLN A 238 -7.26 10.07 29.53
CA GLN A 238 -8.49 10.16 30.34
C GLN A 238 -8.47 11.35 31.29
N SER A 239 -7.30 11.73 31.83
CA SER A 239 -7.16 12.89 32.70
C SER A 239 -7.34 14.21 31.95
N HIS A 240 -6.81 14.33 30.73
CA HIS A 240 -6.84 15.58 29.96
C HIS A 240 -8.06 15.66 29.04
N PHE A 241 -8.59 14.53 28.59
CA PHE A 241 -9.76 14.38 27.73
C PHE A 241 -10.71 13.33 28.31
N PRO A 242 -11.52 13.66 29.33
CA PRO A 242 -12.38 12.69 30.02
C PRO A 242 -13.42 12.00 29.12
N GLN A 243 -13.74 12.60 27.98
CA GLN A 243 -14.68 12.09 26.97
C GLN A 243 -13.97 11.46 25.76
N ALA A 244 -12.69 11.12 25.89
CA ALA A 244 -11.95 10.48 24.80
C ALA A 244 -12.55 9.11 24.44
N GLU A 245 -12.69 8.89 23.13
CA GLU A 245 -12.98 7.57 22.58
C GLU A 245 -11.67 6.79 22.45
N ILE A 246 -11.61 5.59 23.06
CA ILE A 246 -10.45 4.71 23.03
C ILE A 246 -10.87 3.38 22.41
N THR A 247 -10.33 3.09 21.24
CA THR A 247 -10.52 1.83 20.52
C THR A 247 -9.29 0.95 20.71
N THR A 248 -9.42 -0.15 21.47
CA THR A 248 -8.35 -1.14 21.61
C THR A 248 -8.15 -1.91 20.31
N LEU A 249 -6.90 -2.05 19.88
CA LEU A 249 -6.54 -2.67 18.60
C LEU A 249 -5.84 -4.03 18.75
N SER A 250 -4.94 -4.16 19.73
CA SER A 250 -4.14 -5.38 19.92
C SER A 250 -3.70 -5.59 21.37
N ALA A 251 -3.53 -6.86 21.76
CA ALA A 251 -2.85 -7.28 22.98
C ALA A 251 -1.33 -7.50 22.78
N ASN A 252 -0.82 -7.33 21.56
CA ASN A 252 0.57 -7.57 21.16
C ASN A 252 1.08 -9.02 21.35
N ILE A 253 0.18 -10.00 21.45
CA ILE A 253 0.53 -11.42 21.28
C ILE A 253 1.00 -11.67 19.85
N ALA A 254 0.32 -11.08 18.86
CA ALA A 254 0.73 -11.16 17.45
C ALA A 254 2.13 -10.59 17.23
N ARG A 255 2.50 -9.51 17.92
CA ARG A 255 3.86 -8.97 17.91
C ARG A 255 4.88 -9.96 18.47
N LEU A 256 4.58 -10.58 19.60
CA LEU A 256 5.47 -11.53 20.27
C LEU A 256 5.66 -12.82 19.44
N VAL A 257 4.63 -13.26 18.73
CA VAL A 257 4.70 -14.49 17.93
C VAL A 257 5.05 -14.20 16.48
N LEU A 258 4.15 -13.58 15.71
CA LEU A 258 4.34 -13.34 14.27
C LEU A 258 5.54 -12.44 14.00
N GLY A 259 5.76 -11.41 14.82
CA GLY A 259 6.94 -10.55 14.70
C GLY A 259 8.25 -11.29 14.93
N TYR A 260 8.24 -12.39 15.68
CA TYR A 260 9.43 -13.19 15.99
C TYR A 260 9.80 -14.20 14.89
N ILE A 261 8.80 -14.67 14.15
CA ILE A 261 8.95 -15.66 13.08
C ILE A 261 8.75 -15.06 11.68
N LEU A 262 8.54 -13.74 11.57
CA LEU A 262 8.15 -13.04 10.34
C LEU A 262 9.00 -13.38 9.12
N GLN A 263 10.30 -13.52 9.32
CA GLN A 263 11.29 -13.86 8.31
C GLN A 263 11.13 -15.27 7.70
N ASN A 264 10.41 -16.16 8.39
CA ASN A 264 10.16 -17.54 7.97
C ASN A 264 8.68 -17.79 7.64
N LEU A 265 7.82 -16.77 7.74
CA LEU A 265 6.40 -16.88 7.44
C LEU A 265 6.13 -16.68 5.96
N SER A 266 5.21 -17.50 5.43
CA SER A 266 4.57 -17.30 4.14
C SER A 266 3.10 -16.95 4.35
N GLU A 267 2.65 -15.80 3.86
CA GLU A 267 1.25 -15.36 4.06
C GLU A 267 0.23 -16.35 3.48
N ASP A 268 0.58 -17.03 2.38
CA ASP A 268 -0.31 -18.00 1.74
C ASP A 268 -0.33 -19.36 2.45
N GLU A 269 0.84 -19.85 2.88
CA GLU A 269 0.98 -21.18 3.49
C GLU A 269 0.59 -21.17 4.97
N ASP A 270 0.90 -20.07 5.67
CA ASP A 270 0.69 -19.92 7.10
C ASP A 270 -0.56 -19.09 7.44
N ASP A 271 -1.46 -18.81 6.49
CA ASP A 271 -2.65 -17.97 6.68
C ASP A 271 -3.48 -18.40 7.90
N LEU A 272 -3.67 -19.72 8.08
CA LEU A 272 -4.40 -20.28 9.22
C LEU A 272 -3.68 -20.03 10.55
N LEU A 273 -2.35 -20.15 10.57
CA LEU A 273 -1.55 -19.86 11.76
C LEU A 273 -1.61 -18.36 12.09
N ILE A 274 -1.44 -17.50 11.09
CA ILE A 274 -1.53 -16.04 11.24
C ILE A 274 -2.89 -15.68 11.83
N ASN A 275 -3.98 -16.21 11.26
CA ASN A 275 -5.33 -15.96 11.73
C ASN A 275 -5.58 -16.54 13.14
N LEU A 276 -5.02 -17.70 13.47
CA LEU A 276 -5.11 -18.28 14.82
C LEU A 276 -4.40 -17.40 15.85
N VAL A 277 -3.20 -16.91 15.55
CA VAL A 277 -2.45 -16.02 16.45
C VAL A 277 -3.20 -14.70 16.65
N LEU A 278 -3.79 -14.14 15.58
CA LEU A 278 -4.62 -12.95 15.68
C LEU A 278 -5.90 -13.20 16.50
N LEU A 279 -6.51 -14.38 16.39
CA LEU A 279 -7.64 -14.76 17.25
C LEU A 279 -7.23 -14.86 18.73
N VAL A 280 -6.05 -15.40 19.03
CA VAL A 280 -5.55 -15.44 20.41
C VAL A 280 -5.26 -14.03 20.94
N ASP A 281 -4.74 -13.13 20.08
CA ASP A 281 -4.59 -11.71 20.41
C ASP A 281 -5.94 -11.07 20.78
N ASP A 282 -7.00 -11.40 20.03
CA ASP A 282 -8.36 -10.93 20.29
C ASP A 282 -8.93 -11.44 21.62
N MET A 283 -8.69 -12.71 21.93
CA MET A 283 -9.08 -13.29 23.21
C MET A 283 -8.33 -12.64 24.38
N ALA A 284 -7.04 -12.31 24.20
CA ALA A 284 -6.26 -11.60 25.20
C ALA A 284 -6.84 -10.19 25.47
N ILE A 285 -7.33 -9.50 24.43
CA ILE A 285 -8.05 -8.22 24.60
C ILE A 285 -9.31 -8.40 25.44
N GLN A 286 -10.10 -9.45 25.18
CA GLN A 286 -11.31 -9.73 25.98
C GLN A 286 -11.01 -10.02 27.45
N LEU A 287 -9.80 -10.48 27.76
CA LEU A 287 -9.30 -10.70 29.12
C LEU A 287 -8.67 -9.45 29.76
N GLY A 288 -8.76 -8.29 29.11
CA GLY A 288 -8.28 -7.01 29.65
C GLY A 288 -6.84 -6.65 29.29
N ILE A 289 -6.22 -7.34 28.32
CA ILE A 289 -4.86 -7.01 27.86
C ILE A 289 -4.96 -6.03 26.67
N HIS A 290 -4.59 -4.77 26.90
CA HIS A 290 -4.74 -3.69 25.92
C HIS A 290 -3.39 -3.00 25.69
N HIS A 291 -2.73 -3.27 24.56
CA HIS A 291 -1.36 -2.80 24.33
C HIS A 291 -1.20 -1.93 23.08
N ASP A 292 -2.18 -1.90 22.17
CA ASP A 292 -2.30 -0.86 21.14
C ASP A 292 -3.70 -0.27 21.17
N ALA A 293 -3.79 1.04 20.95
CA ALA A 293 -5.06 1.76 20.89
C ALA A 293 -5.05 2.83 19.82
N PHE A 294 -6.23 3.08 19.26
CA PHE A 294 -6.56 4.30 18.54
C PHE A 294 -7.41 5.18 19.44
N ILE A 295 -7.05 6.46 19.52
CA ILE A 295 -7.67 7.45 20.41
C ILE A 295 -8.18 8.61 19.57
N LEU A 296 -9.42 9.04 19.85
CA LEU A 296 -9.97 10.30 19.39
C LEU A 296 -10.55 11.09 20.56
N ALA A 297 -10.24 12.37 20.62
CA ALA A 297 -10.81 13.25 21.63
C ALA A 297 -11.03 14.66 21.09
N SER A 298 -12.06 15.35 21.56
CA SER A 298 -12.30 16.77 21.27
C SER A 298 -11.89 17.64 22.45
N LYS A 299 -11.33 18.82 22.16
CA LYS A 299 -11.17 19.87 23.18
C LYS A 299 -12.51 20.59 23.39
N ASN A 300 -13.11 20.44 24.56
CA ASN A 300 -14.35 21.14 24.90
C ASN A 300 -14.06 22.56 25.43
N SER A 301 -15.01 23.50 25.25
CA SER A 301 -14.94 24.82 25.87
C SER A 301 -15.16 24.68 27.38
N GLU A 302 -14.07 24.78 28.15
CA GLU A 302 -14.00 24.86 29.62
C GLU A 302 -15.01 24.04 30.43
N GLU A 303 -14.53 22.94 31.00
CA GLU A 303 -15.15 22.23 32.12
C GLU A 303 -15.32 23.20 33.30
N SER A 304 -16.56 23.51 33.65
CA SER A 304 -16.88 24.02 34.97
C SER A 304 -16.33 23.04 36.00
N GLU A 305 -15.35 23.48 36.78
CA GLU A 305 -15.02 22.88 38.06
C GLU A 305 -16.31 22.62 38.84
N ASN A 306 -16.66 21.36 39.05
CA ASN A 306 -17.20 20.89 40.31
C ASN A 306 -17.21 19.36 40.37
N HIS A 307 -16.46 18.86 41.36
CA HIS A 307 -16.58 17.51 41.87
C HIS A 307 -18.00 17.26 42.36
N SER A 308 -18.72 16.32 41.72
CA SER A 308 -19.65 15.44 42.42
C SER A 308 -19.93 14.22 41.55
N GLY A 309 -19.58 13.04 42.07
CA GLY A 309 -19.80 11.77 41.40
C GLY A 309 -21.26 11.35 41.29
N LYS A 310 -21.41 10.15 40.70
CA LYS A 310 -22.62 9.35 40.47
C LYS A 310 -23.43 9.72 39.22
N ASP A 311 -23.11 9.05 38.12
CA ASP A 311 -23.88 7.89 37.63
C ASP A 311 -23.49 7.61 36.18
N ALA A 312 -22.81 6.48 35.96
CA ALA A 312 -22.60 5.93 34.63
C ALA A 312 -23.95 5.45 34.09
N LYS A 313 -24.60 6.27 33.27
CA LYS A 313 -25.74 5.81 32.46
C LYS A 313 -25.22 5.24 31.14
N ASN A 314 -25.36 3.93 31.02
CA ASN A 314 -25.34 3.19 29.77
C ASN A 314 -26.24 3.88 28.73
N PHE A 315 -25.69 4.19 27.56
CA PHE A 315 -26.45 4.33 26.32
C PHE A 315 -26.07 3.14 25.42
N SER A 316 -26.66 1.99 25.72
CA SER A 316 -27.01 1.03 24.69
C SER A 316 -28.34 1.48 24.08
N GLU A 317 -28.47 1.36 22.76
CA GLU A 317 -29.63 1.64 21.91
C GLU A 317 -29.67 3.03 21.23
N CYS A 318 -29.13 3.08 20.02
CA CYS A 318 -29.71 3.88 18.94
C CYS A 318 -29.83 3.00 17.70
N SER A 319 -30.89 2.18 17.67
CA SER A 319 -31.49 1.67 16.46
C SER A 319 -32.49 2.69 15.94
N GLY A 320 -32.19 3.26 14.77
CA GLY A 320 -33.18 3.94 13.92
C GLY A 320 -33.28 5.46 14.06
N ALA A 321 -32.61 6.19 13.17
CA ALA A 321 -33.25 7.24 12.35
C ALA A 321 -32.25 7.73 11.29
N THR A 322 -32.70 7.62 10.04
CA THR A 322 -32.03 8.01 8.81
C THR A 322 -31.85 9.52 8.67
N SER A 323 -30.61 9.98 8.47
CA SER A 323 -30.29 11.05 7.52
C SER A 323 -28.78 11.01 7.25
N HIS A 324 -28.40 10.96 5.97
CA HIS A 324 -27.04 10.73 5.50
C HIS A 324 -26.19 12.02 5.54
N PRO A 325 -25.07 12.09 6.27
CA PRO A 325 -24.04 13.10 6.09
C PRO A 325 -22.89 12.52 5.25
N HIS A 326 -23.20 12.11 4.02
CA HIS A 326 -22.22 11.55 3.05
C HIS A 326 -21.67 12.61 2.06
N GLN A 327 -21.92 13.91 2.27
CA GLN A 327 -21.82 14.92 1.20
C GLN A 327 -20.62 15.88 1.21
N ALA A 328 -19.57 15.67 2.01
CA ALA A 328 -18.45 16.62 2.08
C ALA A 328 -17.04 16.02 1.92
N TRP A 329 -16.88 14.84 1.30
CA TRP A 329 -15.56 14.19 1.07
C TRP A 329 -14.88 14.57 -0.26
N LYS A 330 -15.11 15.79 -0.74
CA LYS A 330 -14.62 16.24 -2.06
C LYS A 330 -13.30 17.00 -1.97
N GLN A 331 -12.35 16.56 -2.80
CA GLN A 331 -11.05 17.16 -3.15
C GLN A 331 -9.92 16.76 -2.18
N ILE A 332 -9.30 15.60 -2.31
CA ILE A 332 -8.40 15.21 -3.41
C ILE A 332 -8.53 13.70 -3.56
N GLY A 333 -8.69 13.23 -4.79
CA GLY A 333 -8.89 11.83 -5.11
C GLY A 333 -8.57 11.65 -6.58
N TYR A 334 -8.21 10.43 -6.96
CA TYR A 334 -8.05 9.98 -8.34
C TYR A 334 -9.19 10.52 -9.22
N ALA A 335 -8.98 11.65 -9.90
CA ALA A 335 -10.02 12.29 -10.68
C ALA A 335 -10.04 11.68 -12.09
N PRO A 336 -11.22 11.33 -12.64
CA PRO A 336 -11.30 10.90 -14.03
C PRO A 336 -10.73 12.00 -14.92
N LYS A 337 -9.82 11.60 -15.82
CA LYS A 337 -9.13 12.47 -16.76
C LYS A 337 -9.43 11.99 -18.17
N PRO A 338 -10.46 12.53 -18.82
CA PRO A 338 -10.78 12.20 -20.20
C PRO A 338 -9.58 12.45 -21.10
N LEU A 339 -9.24 11.46 -21.94
CA LEU A 339 -8.13 11.60 -22.88
C LEU A 339 -8.47 12.70 -23.89
N GLN A 340 -7.67 13.76 -23.93
CA GLN A 340 -7.92 14.89 -24.84
C GLN A 340 -7.57 14.52 -26.30
N PRO A 341 -8.17 15.20 -27.30
CA PRO A 341 -7.95 14.89 -28.72
C PRO A 341 -6.50 14.96 -29.21
N LYS A 342 -5.59 15.61 -28.47
CA LYS A 342 -4.16 15.72 -28.81
C LYS A 342 -3.24 15.00 -27.84
N GLU A 343 -3.78 14.37 -26.80
CA GLU A 343 -2.98 13.60 -25.83
C GLU A 343 -2.65 12.22 -26.39
N GLN A 344 -1.46 11.73 -26.01
CA GLN A 344 -1.00 10.38 -26.32
C GLN A 344 -1.36 9.44 -25.16
N MET A 345 -1.74 8.22 -25.50
CA MET A 345 -1.84 7.10 -24.59
C MET A 345 -0.73 6.10 -24.91
N PHE A 346 -0.04 5.64 -23.87
CA PHE A 346 0.87 4.51 -23.95
C PHE A 346 0.35 3.31 -23.17
N PHE A 347 0.12 2.20 -23.87
CA PHE A 347 -0.13 0.91 -23.23
C PHE A 347 1.16 0.10 -23.14
N LEU A 348 1.71 0.00 -21.93
CA LEU A 348 2.83 -0.89 -21.61
C LEU A 348 2.31 -2.32 -21.62
N HIS A 349 2.47 -3.01 -22.75
CA HIS A 349 1.97 -4.37 -22.88
C HIS A 349 2.98 -5.35 -22.32
N ILE A 350 2.70 -5.86 -21.11
CA ILE A 350 3.44 -6.98 -20.53
C ILE A 350 2.94 -8.30 -21.14
N PRO A 351 3.81 -9.10 -21.77
CA PRO A 351 3.43 -10.42 -22.30
C PRO A 351 2.73 -11.30 -21.26
N LYS A 352 1.64 -11.94 -21.72
CA LYS A 352 0.80 -12.90 -20.95
C LYS A 352 0.00 -12.31 -19.79
N ALA A 353 -0.17 -10.98 -19.75
CA ALA A 353 -1.04 -10.26 -18.82
C ALA A 353 -2.30 -9.69 -19.52
N ALA A 354 -3.01 -10.53 -20.28
CA ALA A 354 -4.27 -10.18 -21.00
C ALA A 354 -4.19 -9.02 -22.04
N GLY A 355 -2.99 -8.56 -22.39
CA GLY A 355 -2.84 -7.35 -23.20
C GLY A 355 -3.29 -7.43 -24.65
N THR A 356 -3.35 -8.61 -25.31
CA THR A 356 -3.88 -8.67 -26.69
C THR A 356 -5.35 -8.29 -26.76
N THR A 357 -6.17 -8.80 -25.83
CA THR A 357 -7.59 -8.42 -25.73
C THR A 357 -7.72 -6.93 -25.46
N LEU A 358 -6.92 -6.40 -24.53
CA LEU A 358 -6.96 -4.99 -24.19
C LEU A 358 -6.54 -4.08 -25.35
N ILE A 359 -5.49 -4.43 -26.10
CA ILE A 359 -5.08 -3.69 -27.31
C ILE A 359 -6.24 -3.60 -28.31
N SER A 360 -6.94 -4.71 -28.55
CA SER A 360 -8.06 -4.74 -29.49
C SER A 360 -9.25 -3.88 -29.05
N LEU A 361 -9.44 -3.70 -27.74
CA LEU A 361 -10.49 -2.84 -27.19
C LEU A 361 -10.06 -1.38 -27.22
N LEU A 362 -8.84 -1.05 -26.76
CA LEU A 362 -8.31 0.31 -26.77
C LEU A 362 -8.20 0.86 -28.20
N ALA A 363 -7.80 0.05 -29.17
CA ALA A 363 -7.67 0.46 -30.57
C ALA A 363 -9.00 0.98 -31.18
N GLN A 364 -10.16 0.61 -30.63
CA GLN A 364 -11.46 1.09 -31.10
C GLN A 364 -11.70 2.58 -30.80
N HIS A 365 -10.90 3.18 -29.90
CA HIS A 365 -10.97 4.58 -29.52
C HIS A 365 -10.03 5.50 -30.33
N PHE A 366 -9.30 4.95 -31.32
CA PHE A 366 -8.33 5.68 -32.13
C PHE A 366 -8.56 5.39 -33.62
N GLU A 367 -8.28 6.37 -34.48
CA GLU A 367 -8.24 6.12 -35.92
C GLU A 367 -7.00 5.28 -36.28
N GLU A 368 -7.06 4.46 -37.34
CA GLU A 368 -5.96 3.56 -37.71
C GLU A 368 -4.61 4.29 -37.89
N LYS A 369 -4.63 5.49 -38.48
CA LYS A 369 -3.45 6.35 -38.66
C LYS A 369 -2.87 6.92 -37.35
N GLU A 370 -3.66 6.93 -36.27
CA GLU A 370 -3.25 7.42 -34.96
C GLU A 370 -2.56 6.32 -34.13
N ILE A 371 -2.61 5.06 -34.57
CA ILE A 371 -2.02 3.91 -33.88
C ILE A 371 -0.59 3.73 -34.35
N CYS A 372 0.35 3.69 -33.42
CA CYS A 372 1.76 3.45 -33.71
C CYS A 372 1.95 2.03 -34.30
N PRO A 373 2.62 1.90 -35.46
CA PRO A 373 2.84 0.61 -36.09
C PRO A 373 3.93 -0.22 -35.40
N PHE A 374 4.84 0.43 -34.66
CA PHE A 374 5.94 -0.23 -33.96
C PHE A 374 5.45 -0.92 -32.69
N TYR A 375 5.98 -2.11 -32.42
CA TYR A 375 5.52 -2.95 -31.32
C TYR A 375 6.64 -3.59 -30.51
N TYR A 376 7.82 -3.78 -31.10
CA TYR A 376 8.99 -4.38 -30.49
C TYR A 376 10.16 -3.39 -30.43
N PRO A 377 11.07 -3.50 -29.43
CA PRO A 377 12.14 -2.52 -29.23
C PRO A 377 13.04 -2.32 -30.45
N LEU A 378 13.35 -3.38 -31.22
CA LEU A 378 14.20 -3.29 -32.42
C LEU A 378 13.67 -2.32 -33.48
N GLU A 379 12.35 -2.20 -33.58
CA GLU A 379 11.70 -1.33 -34.55
C GLU A 379 11.90 0.15 -34.20
N LEU A 380 12.26 0.45 -32.95
CA LEU A 380 12.53 1.81 -32.47
C LEU A 380 13.99 2.26 -32.64
N THR A 381 14.89 1.38 -33.11
CA THR A 381 16.34 1.69 -33.20
C THR A 381 16.66 2.97 -33.96
N ASN A 382 15.90 3.26 -35.02
CA ASN A 382 16.09 4.46 -35.87
C ASN A 382 14.90 5.43 -35.79
N VAL A 383 14.05 5.31 -34.76
CA VAL A 383 12.85 6.13 -34.62
C VAL A 383 13.12 7.26 -33.63
N THR A 384 12.93 8.49 -34.09
CA THR A 384 13.07 9.71 -33.28
C THR A 384 11.84 9.93 -32.38
N PRO A 385 11.99 10.61 -31.22
CA PRO A 385 10.87 11.06 -30.41
C PRO A 385 9.80 11.82 -31.23
N GLU A 386 10.23 12.67 -32.18
CA GLU A 386 9.36 13.45 -33.06
C GLU A 386 8.50 12.56 -33.97
N GLN A 387 9.02 11.41 -34.41
CA GLN A 387 8.26 10.44 -35.18
C GLN A 387 7.23 9.71 -34.32
N LEU A 388 7.56 9.36 -33.07
CA LEU A 388 6.62 8.72 -32.14
C LEU A 388 5.49 9.67 -31.71
N ARG A 389 5.76 10.96 -31.58
CA ARG A 389 4.75 12.00 -31.26
C ARG A 389 3.62 12.12 -32.27
N LYS A 390 3.76 11.55 -33.47
CA LYS A 390 2.72 11.58 -34.52
C LYS A 390 1.54 10.65 -34.21
N TYR A 391 1.74 9.65 -33.36
CA TYR A 391 0.73 8.63 -33.04
C TYR A 391 0.08 8.94 -31.71
N ARG A 392 -1.25 8.88 -31.60
CA ARG A 392 -1.92 9.07 -30.31
C ARG A 392 -1.97 7.81 -29.46
N PHE A 393 -1.91 6.64 -30.08
CA PHE A 393 -1.88 5.38 -29.34
C PHE A 393 -0.58 4.62 -29.61
N VAL A 394 0.27 4.58 -28.60
CA VAL A 394 1.51 3.81 -28.63
C VAL A 394 1.31 2.56 -27.77
N ARG A 395 1.65 1.38 -28.30
CA ARG A 395 1.46 0.10 -27.63
C ARG A 395 2.57 -0.85 -28.01
N GLY A 396 3.05 -1.64 -27.06
CA GLY A 396 4.08 -2.62 -27.39
C GLY A 396 4.81 -3.20 -26.20
N HIS A 397 5.69 -4.13 -26.52
CA HIS A 397 6.61 -4.75 -25.58
C HIS A 397 7.83 -3.83 -25.44
N PHE A 398 7.66 -2.71 -24.74
CA PHE A 398 8.72 -1.74 -24.46
C PHE A 398 8.98 -1.63 -22.96
N HIS A 399 10.27 -1.55 -22.56
CA HIS A 399 10.63 -1.28 -21.17
C HIS A 399 10.28 0.16 -20.83
N TYR A 400 9.84 0.40 -19.59
CA TYR A 400 9.39 1.72 -19.14
C TYR A 400 10.42 2.83 -19.40
N GLU A 401 11.69 2.57 -19.08
CA GLU A 401 12.81 3.51 -19.27
C GLU A 401 12.92 4.05 -20.71
N VAL A 402 12.58 3.23 -21.72
CA VAL A 402 12.66 3.60 -23.14
C VAL A 402 11.60 4.61 -23.48
N VAL A 403 10.38 4.28 -23.09
CA VAL A 403 9.20 5.05 -23.46
C VAL A 403 9.15 6.33 -22.65
N GLU A 404 9.63 6.34 -21.40
CA GLU A 404 9.81 7.54 -20.60
C GLU A 404 10.74 8.55 -21.29
N ARG A 405 11.80 8.08 -21.96
CA ARG A 405 12.75 8.94 -22.70
C ARG A 405 12.25 9.38 -24.07
N LEU A 406 11.41 8.57 -24.72
CA LEU A 406 10.95 8.81 -26.09
C LEU A 406 9.60 9.54 -26.18
N LEU A 407 8.71 9.33 -25.20
CA LEU A 407 7.36 9.87 -25.21
C LEU A 407 7.29 11.20 -24.43
N PRO A 408 6.38 12.12 -24.80
CA PRO A 408 6.13 13.34 -24.04
C PRO A 408 5.70 13.05 -22.60
N LYS A 409 6.05 13.94 -21.67
CA LYS A 409 5.62 13.88 -20.26
C LYS A 409 4.10 13.95 -20.08
N THR A 410 3.36 14.41 -21.08
CA THR A 410 1.88 14.48 -21.08
C THR A 410 1.22 13.17 -21.49
N THR A 411 1.98 12.10 -21.77
CA THR A 411 1.43 10.81 -22.19
C THR A 411 0.73 10.12 -21.02
N SER A 412 -0.47 9.60 -21.24
CA SER A 412 -1.19 8.76 -20.27
C SER A 412 -0.68 7.33 -20.33
N PHE A 413 -0.13 6.84 -19.22
CA PHE A 413 0.42 5.49 -19.12
C PHE A 413 -0.61 4.51 -18.57
N VAL A 414 -0.81 3.39 -19.28
CA VAL A 414 -1.70 2.30 -18.91
C VAL A 414 -0.91 0.99 -18.93
N THR A 415 -1.12 0.13 -17.94
CA THR A 415 -0.57 -1.24 -17.93
C THR A 415 -1.56 -2.21 -17.29
N VAL A 416 -1.37 -3.49 -17.55
CA VAL A 416 -2.06 -4.58 -16.87
C VAL A 416 -1.03 -5.56 -16.38
N LEU A 417 -1.05 -5.83 -15.08
CA LEU A 417 -0.25 -6.87 -14.45
C LEU A 417 -1.10 -8.13 -14.26
N ARG A 418 -0.41 -9.22 -13.93
CA ARG A 418 -1.01 -10.52 -13.68
C ARG A 418 -0.31 -11.18 -12.49
N ASN A 419 -1.01 -12.04 -11.76
CA ASN A 419 -0.39 -12.85 -10.72
C ASN A 419 0.91 -13.49 -11.27
N PRO A 420 2.07 -13.29 -10.61
CA PRO A 420 3.38 -13.66 -11.17
C PRO A 420 3.50 -15.14 -11.54
N ILE A 421 2.93 -16.02 -10.72
CA ILE A 421 2.93 -17.46 -10.94
C ILE A 421 2.08 -17.80 -12.16
N GLU A 422 0.84 -17.31 -12.22
CA GLU A 422 -0.06 -17.56 -13.33
C GLU A 422 0.49 -17.00 -14.66
N ARG A 423 1.17 -15.85 -14.60
CA ARG A 423 1.88 -15.27 -15.74
C ARG A 423 3.04 -16.16 -16.18
N TYR A 424 3.87 -16.61 -15.24
CA TYR A 424 5.01 -17.50 -15.50
C TYR A 424 4.55 -18.81 -16.16
N LEU A 425 3.54 -19.48 -15.59
CA LEU A 425 2.95 -20.69 -16.14
C LEU A 425 2.38 -20.45 -17.55
N SER A 426 1.65 -19.34 -17.72
CA SER A 426 1.07 -18.99 -19.02
C SER A 426 2.14 -18.76 -20.09
N HIS A 427 3.28 -18.17 -19.72
CA HIS A 427 4.43 -17.96 -20.59
C HIS A 427 5.13 -19.28 -20.93
N PHE A 428 5.45 -20.09 -19.92
CA PHE A 428 6.10 -21.39 -20.10
C PHE A 428 5.30 -22.30 -21.05
N TYR A 429 4.00 -22.47 -20.82
CA TYR A 429 3.17 -23.33 -21.67
C TYR A 429 2.88 -22.71 -23.04
N TYR A 430 2.89 -21.39 -23.16
CA TYR A 430 2.82 -20.74 -24.48
C TYR A 430 4.06 -21.06 -25.31
N TRP A 431 5.26 -21.00 -24.72
CA TRP A 431 6.50 -21.42 -25.37
C TRP A 431 6.53 -22.91 -25.70
N LYS A 432 5.92 -23.78 -24.89
CA LYS A 432 5.75 -25.21 -25.22
C LYS A 432 4.87 -25.42 -26.45
N GLN A 433 3.79 -24.66 -26.58
CA GLN A 433 2.84 -24.77 -27.70
C GLN A 433 3.35 -24.12 -28.97
N LYS A 434 4.15 -23.06 -28.85
CA LYS A 434 4.70 -22.28 -29.96
C LYS A 434 6.21 -22.11 -29.83
N PRO A 435 7.00 -23.19 -29.92
CA PRO A 435 8.44 -23.12 -29.77
C PRO A 435 9.13 -22.25 -30.83
N GLU A 436 8.51 -22.04 -31.99
CA GLU A 436 8.99 -21.19 -33.08
C GLU A 436 9.11 -19.71 -32.71
N VAL A 437 8.45 -19.26 -31.63
CA VAL A 437 8.54 -17.87 -31.14
C VAL A 437 9.70 -17.66 -30.16
N ILE A 438 10.39 -18.73 -29.75
CA ILE A 438 11.51 -18.66 -28.82
C ILE A 438 12.76 -18.23 -29.59
N ASN A 439 13.30 -17.06 -29.25
CA ASN A 439 14.52 -16.55 -29.83
C ASN A 439 15.77 -17.17 -29.19
N ALA A 440 15.99 -18.47 -29.42
CA ALA A 440 17.14 -19.22 -28.90
C ALA A 440 17.68 -20.21 -29.95
N ARG A 441 18.87 -20.78 -29.71
CA ARG A 441 19.45 -21.80 -30.61
C ARG A 441 18.52 -23.02 -30.69
N PRO A 442 18.35 -23.66 -31.86
CA PRO A 442 17.47 -24.81 -32.03
C PRO A 442 17.67 -25.92 -31.00
N ASP A 443 18.92 -26.22 -30.63
CA ASP A 443 19.24 -27.25 -29.63
C ASP A 443 18.70 -26.89 -28.23
N PHE A 444 18.74 -25.62 -27.85
CA PHE A 444 18.16 -25.15 -26.58
C PHE A 444 16.65 -25.20 -26.61
N VAL A 445 16.02 -24.85 -27.74
CA VAL A 445 14.57 -24.96 -27.92
C VAL A 445 14.13 -26.41 -27.83
N LYS A 446 14.84 -27.34 -28.50
CA LYS A 446 14.59 -28.77 -28.41
C LYS A 446 14.70 -29.28 -26.97
N LYS A 447 15.79 -28.94 -26.27
CA LYS A 447 15.97 -29.30 -24.85
C LYS A 447 14.86 -28.72 -23.99
N PHE A 448 14.47 -27.46 -24.20
CA PHE A 448 13.36 -26.85 -23.49
C PHE A 448 12.06 -27.63 -23.70
N ILE A 449 11.70 -27.99 -24.94
CA ILE A 449 10.49 -28.76 -25.27
C ILE A 449 10.45 -30.08 -24.52
N GLU A 450 11.60 -30.76 -24.39
CA GLU A 450 11.72 -32.05 -23.70
C GLU A 450 11.74 -31.92 -22.17
N THR A 451 12.10 -30.75 -21.62
CA THR A 451 12.24 -30.54 -20.16
C THR A 451 10.88 -30.31 -19.47
N PRO A 452 10.46 -31.13 -18.49
CA PRO A 452 9.25 -30.88 -17.69
C PRO A 452 9.36 -29.61 -16.84
N LEU A 453 8.23 -28.98 -16.51
CA LEU A 453 8.19 -27.76 -15.70
C LEU A 453 8.95 -27.90 -14.37
N ALA A 454 8.71 -29.00 -13.64
CA ALA A 454 9.35 -29.30 -12.36
C ALA A 454 10.88 -29.34 -12.44
N GLN A 455 11.45 -29.74 -13.58
CA GLN A 455 12.89 -29.69 -13.78
C GLN A 455 13.35 -28.30 -14.24
N PHE A 456 12.58 -27.67 -15.13
CA PHE A 456 12.93 -26.38 -15.75
C PHE A 456 13.15 -25.26 -14.74
N VAL A 457 12.35 -25.22 -13.66
CA VAL A 457 12.44 -24.19 -12.60
C VAL A 457 13.76 -24.24 -11.82
N HIS A 458 14.43 -25.39 -11.79
CA HIS A 458 15.73 -25.53 -11.12
C HIS A 458 16.93 -25.28 -12.04
N LEU A 459 16.71 -25.08 -13.34
CA LEU A 459 17.78 -24.87 -14.31
C LEU A 459 18.23 -23.41 -14.33
N THR A 460 18.81 -22.92 -13.24
CA THR A 460 19.28 -21.52 -13.12
C THR A 460 20.38 -21.15 -14.12
N ASN A 461 21.13 -22.13 -14.63
CA ASN A 461 22.11 -21.95 -15.72
C ASN A 461 21.48 -21.97 -17.13
N PHE A 462 20.16 -22.17 -17.24
CA PHE A 462 19.43 -22.19 -18.49
C PHE A 462 18.82 -20.82 -18.76
N HIS A 463 19.31 -20.15 -19.80
CA HIS A 463 18.96 -18.75 -20.12
C HIS A 463 17.44 -18.52 -20.16
N LEU A 464 16.67 -19.47 -20.71
CA LEU A 464 15.22 -19.35 -20.81
C LEU A 464 14.52 -19.32 -19.45
N THR A 465 15.02 -20.04 -18.45
CA THR A 465 14.47 -20.03 -17.07
C THR A 465 14.62 -18.64 -16.45
N LEU A 466 15.80 -18.06 -16.58
CA LEU A 466 16.07 -16.70 -16.12
C LEU A 466 15.38 -15.64 -16.97
N GLU A 467 15.05 -15.92 -18.23
CA GLU A 467 14.42 -14.94 -19.12
C GLU A 467 13.00 -14.64 -18.67
N ILE A 468 12.21 -15.67 -18.31
CA ILE A 468 10.81 -15.52 -17.90
C ILE A 468 10.60 -15.27 -16.41
N SER A 469 11.66 -15.27 -15.60
CA SER A 469 11.60 -14.93 -14.18
C SER A 469 11.53 -13.41 -13.96
N ASN A 470 10.89 -12.93 -12.88
CA ASN A 470 10.77 -11.50 -12.54
C ASN A 470 10.42 -10.63 -13.76
N TYR A 471 9.51 -11.12 -14.60
CA TYR A 471 9.34 -10.61 -15.95
C TYR A 471 8.66 -9.24 -15.93
N GLN A 472 7.63 -9.06 -15.10
CA GLN A 472 6.91 -7.79 -14.99
C GLN A 472 7.82 -6.69 -14.41
N ALA A 473 8.61 -7.03 -13.39
CA ALA A 473 9.63 -6.18 -12.82
C ALA A 473 10.70 -5.82 -13.85
N LYS A 474 11.13 -6.71 -14.74
CA LYS A 474 12.05 -6.34 -15.84
C LYS A 474 11.46 -5.30 -16.80
N TRP A 475 10.16 -5.32 -17.04
CA TRP A 475 9.53 -4.33 -17.92
C TRP A 475 9.41 -2.95 -17.28
N ILE A 476 9.25 -2.89 -15.95
CA ILE A 476 8.92 -1.66 -15.22
C ILE A 476 10.12 -1.11 -14.44
N ALA A 477 10.83 -1.97 -13.72
CA ALA A 477 11.81 -1.64 -12.68
C ALA A 477 13.28 -1.69 -13.15
N LEU A 478 13.51 -1.97 -14.44
CA LEU A 478 14.85 -2.00 -15.00
C LEU A 478 15.47 -0.60 -14.98
N THR A 479 16.68 -0.49 -14.45
CA THR A 479 17.50 0.71 -14.53
C THR A 479 18.73 0.48 -15.40
N VAL A 480 19.19 1.57 -16.02
CA VAL A 480 20.42 1.59 -16.82
C VAL A 480 21.29 2.77 -16.40
N ASN A 481 22.60 2.61 -16.61
CA ASN A 481 23.57 3.66 -16.31
C ASN A 481 23.29 4.91 -17.15
N GLN A 482 23.48 6.10 -16.54
CA GLN A 482 23.07 7.40 -17.07
C GLN A 482 23.76 7.83 -18.39
N TRP A 483 24.69 7.04 -18.92
CA TRP A 483 25.60 7.45 -20.00
C TRP A 483 25.32 6.78 -21.37
N ASP A 484 24.33 5.90 -21.46
CA ASP A 484 23.99 5.22 -22.73
C ASP A 484 22.95 6.01 -23.53
N THR A 485 23.17 6.13 -24.85
CA THR A 485 22.16 6.66 -25.78
C THR A 485 20.97 5.68 -25.92
N VAL A 486 19.80 6.17 -26.34
CA VAL A 486 18.62 5.31 -26.56
C VAL A 486 18.89 4.22 -27.61
N GLU A 487 19.66 4.54 -28.65
CA GLU A 487 20.04 3.59 -29.70
C GLU A 487 20.95 2.47 -29.16
N GLU A 488 21.98 2.82 -28.39
CA GLU A 488 22.85 1.84 -27.72
C GLU A 488 22.06 1.00 -26.73
N TRP A 489 21.08 1.59 -26.04
CA TRP A 489 20.20 0.89 -25.12
C TRP A 489 19.33 -0.13 -25.85
N ILE A 490 18.66 0.24 -26.95
CA ILE A 490 17.81 -0.69 -27.71
C ILE A 490 18.65 -1.87 -28.19
N LYS A 491 19.87 -1.61 -28.66
CA LYS A 491 20.81 -2.66 -29.07
C LYS A 491 21.23 -3.55 -27.89
N LYS A 492 21.57 -2.98 -26.72
CA LYS A 492 21.99 -3.73 -25.52
C LYS A 492 20.87 -4.54 -24.87
N VAL A 493 19.64 -4.01 -24.83
CA VAL A 493 18.49 -4.69 -24.21
C VAL A 493 17.90 -5.75 -25.14
N THR A 494 18.00 -5.57 -26.46
CA THR A 494 17.54 -6.60 -27.41
C THR A 494 18.60 -7.68 -27.68
N VAL A 495 19.90 -7.34 -27.59
CA VAL A 495 21.02 -8.27 -27.80
C VAL A 495 21.66 -8.60 -26.45
N LEU A 496 21.12 -9.62 -25.79
CA LEU A 496 21.78 -10.48 -24.80
C LEU A 496 22.66 -9.82 -23.70
N LYS A 497 22.28 -10.11 -22.45
CA LYS A 497 23.19 -10.24 -21.29
C LYS A 497 23.96 -8.99 -20.87
N MET A 498 23.36 -8.12 -20.07
CA MET A 498 24.16 -7.21 -19.24
C MET A 498 23.63 -7.08 -17.81
N LYS A 499 24.56 -6.74 -16.92
CA LYS A 499 24.45 -6.45 -15.48
C LYS A 499 23.44 -5.33 -15.17
N THR A 500 22.18 -5.51 -15.54
CA THR A 500 21.11 -4.59 -15.15
C THR A 500 20.65 -4.95 -13.75
N SER A 501 20.72 -3.99 -12.84
CA SER A 501 20.08 -4.08 -11.53
C SER A 501 18.59 -3.82 -11.68
N LEU A 502 17.75 -4.70 -11.12
CA LEU A 502 16.34 -4.38 -10.91
C LEU A 502 16.22 -3.57 -9.63
N ASN A 503 15.59 -2.40 -9.69
CA ASN A 503 15.28 -1.60 -8.51
C ASN A 503 13.77 -1.64 -8.28
N ILE A 504 13.33 -2.53 -7.40
CA ILE A 504 11.90 -2.76 -7.15
C ILE A 504 11.19 -1.53 -6.59
N ASP A 505 11.86 -0.72 -5.77
CA ASP A 505 11.27 0.50 -5.19
C ASP A 505 11.00 1.52 -6.31
N LEU A 506 11.94 1.69 -7.23
CA LEU A 506 11.72 2.50 -8.43
C LEU A 506 10.61 1.93 -9.31
N GLY A 507 10.51 0.61 -9.42
CA GLY A 507 9.42 -0.04 -10.13
C GLY A 507 8.04 0.34 -9.58
N LYS A 508 7.90 0.37 -8.24
CA LYS A 508 6.70 0.84 -7.55
C LYS A 508 6.45 2.32 -7.78
N GLU A 509 7.48 3.16 -7.65
CA GLU A 509 7.38 4.60 -7.94
C GLU A 509 6.92 4.87 -9.38
N ARG A 510 7.35 4.05 -10.34
CA ARG A 510 6.91 4.14 -11.74
C ARG A 510 5.47 3.70 -11.89
N LEU A 511 5.06 2.56 -11.31
CA LEU A 511 3.66 2.13 -11.33
C LEU A 511 2.71 3.15 -10.74
N ALA A 512 3.10 3.83 -9.66
CA ALA A 512 2.31 4.89 -9.05
C ALA A 512 2.06 6.11 -9.98
N GLN A 513 2.83 6.25 -11.07
CA GLN A 513 2.66 7.30 -12.07
C GLN A 513 1.78 6.87 -13.25
N PHE A 514 1.39 5.60 -13.34
CA PHE A 514 0.45 5.16 -14.36
C PHE A 514 -0.93 5.72 -14.04
N GLU A 515 -1.62 6.21 -15.07
CA GLU A 515 -3.01 6.63 -14.95
C GLU A 515 -3.88 5.42 -14.57
N ILE A 516 -3.56 4.25 -15.14
CA ILE A 516 -4.23 2.98 -14.83
C ILE A 516 -3.23 1.84 -14.70
N VAL A 517 -3.30 1.15 -13.56
CA VAL A 517 -2.67 -0.15 -13.31
C VAL A 517 -3.78 -1.17 -13.15
N GLY A 518 -4.02 -2.00 -14.18
CA GLY A 518 -5.05 -3.03 -14.18
C GLY A 518 -4.54 -4.42 -13.75
N LEU A 519 -5.47 -5.33 -13.49
CA LEU A 519 -5.18 -6.73 -13.14
C LEU A 519 -5.84 -7.70 -14.11
N ALA A 520 -5.09 -8.66 -14.63
CA ALA A 520 -5.59 -9.65 -15.58
C ALA A 520 -6.63 -10.60 -14.96
N GLU A 521 -6.54 -10.87 -13.67
CA GLU A 521 -7.48 -11.66 -12.88
C GLU A 521 -8.83 -10.96 -12.72
N ARG A 522 -8.81 -9.62 -12.66
CA ARG A 522 -9.97 -8.73 -12.54
C ARG A 522 -10.15 -7.90 -13.81
N PHE A 523 -10.01 -8.57 -14.96
CA PHE A 523 -9.95 -7.90 -16.26
C PHE A 523 -11.21 -7.10 -16.58
N GLN A 524 -12.40 -7.61 -16.24
CA GLN A 524 -13.64 -6.87 -16.47
C GLN A 524 -13.70 -5.57 -15.67
N GLU A 525 -13.28 -5.60 -14.42
CA GLU A 525 -13.20 -4.40 -13.57
C GLU A 525 -12.13 -3.43 -14.08
N THR A 526 -11.00 -3.96 -14.59
CA THR A 526 -9.97 -3.15 -15.27
C THR A 526 -10.55 -2.38 -16.47
N LEU A 527 -11.41 -3.01 -17.27
CA LEU A 527 -12.07 -2.35 -18.40
C LEU A 527 -13.05 -1.25 -17.96
N LEU A 528 -13.81 -1.51 -16.90
CA LEU A 528 -14.72 -0.52 -16.32
C LEU A 528 -13.95 0.66 -15.72
N LEU A 529 -12.81 0.39 -15.07
CA LEU A 529 -11.93 1.42 -14.53
C LEU A 529 -11.33 2.31 -15.64
N LEU A 530 -10.93 1.73 -16.76
CA LEU A 530 -10.53 2.48 -17.96
C LEU A 530 -11.66 3.35 -18.49
N SER A 531 -12.88 2.80 -18.53
CA SER A 531 -14.07 3.50 -19.00
C SER A 531 -14.37 4.72 -18.12
N TYR A 532 -14.31 4.53 -16.80
CA TYR A 532 -14.44 5.59 -15.81
C TYR A 532 -13.37 6.67 -16.00
N HIS A 533 -12.10 6.29 -16.01
CA HIS A 533 -10.99 7.23 -16.03
C HIS A 533 -11.01 8.12 -17.29
N PHE A 534 -11.19 7.50 -18.46
CA PHE A 534 -11.14 8.22 -19.74
C PHE A 534 -12.51 8.74 -20.22
N GLY A 535 -13.58 8.52 -19.44
CA GLY A 535 -14.93 8.95 -19.77
C GLY A 535 -15.56 8.21 -20.96
N TRP A 536 -15.16 6.97 -21.20
CA TRP A 536 -15.67 6.12 -22.28
C TRP A 536 -16.97 5.40 -21.88
N PRO A 537 -17.77 4.93 -22.86
CA PRO A 537 -18.85 4.00 -22.57
C PRO A 537 -18.30 2.72 -21.88
N PRO A 538 -19.09 2.03 -21.04
CA PRO A 538 -18.63 0.86 -20.32
C PRO A 538 -18.06 -0.21 -21.27
N LEU A 539 -16.77 -0.48 -21.12
CA LEU A 539 -16.09 -1.55 -21.84
C LEU A 539 -16.42 -2.89 -21.20
N LEU A 540 -17.30 -3.65 -21.86
CA LEU A 540 -17.65 -5.01 -21.46
C LEU A 540 -16.82 -6.02 -22.25
N ASN A 541 -16.24 -6.99 -21.55
CA ASN A 541 -15.44 -8.03 -22.17
C ASN A 541 -16.35 -9.03 -22.88
N THR A 542 -16.42 -8.93 -24.21
CA THR A 542 -17.24 -9.81 -25.04
C THR A 542 -16.48 -11.06 -25.50
N SER A 543 -15.14 -11.14 -25.32
CA SER A 543 -14.33 -12.29 -25.74
C SER A 543 -12.92 -12.29 -25.13
N ARG A 544 -12.44 -13.46 -24.68
CA ARG A 544 -11.03 -13.64 -24.29
C ARG A 544 -10.20 -14.11 -25.48
N LEU A 545 -9.35 -13.22 -26.03
CA LEU A 545 -8.42 -13.58 -27.12
C LEU A 545 -7.12 -14.18 -26.56
N ASN A 546 -6.53 -15.15 -27.29
CA ASN A 546 -5.22 -15.74 -27.01
C ASN A 546 -5.03 -16.41 -25.64
N ILE A 547 -6.04 -17.17 -25.19
CA ILE A 547 -5.87 -18.08 -24.05
C ILE A 547 -4.91 -19.21 -24.45
N THR A 548 -3.87 -19.43 -23.65
CA THR A 548 -3.06 -20.67 -23.74
C THR A 548 -3.95 -21.85 -23.32
N ALA A 549 -4.50 -22.59 -24.28
CA ALA A 549 -5.44 -23.68 -24.05
C ALA A 549 -4.79 -24.85 -23.27
N ASN A 550 -5.57 -25.57 -22.47
CA ASN A 550 -5.16 -26.81 -21.76
C ASN A 550 -3.87 -26.69 -20.92
N ARG A 551 -3.54 -25.49 -20.43
CA ARG A 551 -2.41 -25.32 -19.50
C ARG A 551 -2.85 -25.59 -18.05
N PRO A 552 -1.98 -26.21 -17.23
CA PRO A 552 -2.12 -26.23 -15.78
C PRO A 552 -2.22 -24.81 -15.20
N THR A 553 -3.08 -24.67 -14.19
CA THR A 553 -3.13 -23.51 -13.28
C THR A 553 -2.25 -23.78 -12.07
N GLN A 554 -2.01 -22.76 -11.23
CA GLN A 554 -1.24 -22.95 -10.00
C GLN A 554 -1.76 -24.08 -9.10
N ARG A 555 -3.08 -24.39 -9.15
CA ARG A 555 -3.72 -25.46 -8.38
C ARG A 555 -3.34 -26.87 -8.85
N ASP A 556 -2.87 -26.99 -10.09
CA ASP A 556 -2.52 -28.25 -10.73
C ASP A 556 -1.00 -28.55 -10.63
N ILE A 557 -0.23 -27.65 -10.01
CA ILE A 557 1.23 -27.75 -9.89
C ILE A 557 1.61 -28.24 -8.50
N ALA A 558 2.59 -29.15 -8.44
CA ALA A 558 3.12 -29.66 -7.18
C ALA A 558 3.71 -28.51 -6.32
N PRO A 559 3.47 -28.50 -4.99
CA PRO A 559 3.90 -27.41 -4.09
C PRO A 559 5.38 -27.04 -4.23
N GLU A 560 6.27 -28.02 -4.37
CA GLU A 560 7.72 -27.78 -4.48
C GLU A 560 8.09 -27.06 -5.78
N THR A 561 7.38 -27.37 -6.87
CA THR A 561 7.55 -26.69 -8.16
C THR A 561 6.97 -25.28 -8.10
N LEU A 562 5.83 -25.10 -7.42
CA LEU A 562 5.20 -23.80 -7.22
C LEU A 562 6.13 -22.85 -6.45
N GLU A 563 6.71 -23.33 -5.35
CA GLU A 563 7.65 -22.55 -4.54
C GLU A 563 8.90 -22.16 -5.32
N SER A 564 9.42 -23.07 -6.15
CA SER A 564 10.54 -22.74 -7.06
C SER A 564 10.17 -21.65 -8.07
N ILE A 565 8.92 -21.62 -8.55
CA ILE A 565 8.43 -20.52 -9.40
C ILE A 565 8.35 -19.22 -8.60
N ARG A 566 7.85 -19.24 -7.35
CA ARG A 566 7.80 -18.06 -6.48
C ARG A 566 9.18 -17.47 -6.25
N GLN A 567 10.16 -18.31 -5.90
CA GLN A 567 11.55 -17.90 -5.70
C GLN A 567 12.16 -17.22 -6.93
N LEU A 568 11.84 -17.71 -8.14
CA LEU A 568 12.26 -17.06 -9.38
C LEU A 568 11.56 -15.71 -9.61
N ASN A 569 10.38 -15.46 -9.02
CA ASN A 569 9.52 -14.32 -9.31
C ASN A 569 9.26 -13.40 -8.09
N GLN A 570 10.12 -13.44 -7.06
CA GLN A 570 9.96 -12.63 -5.84
C GLN A 570 9.79 -11.13 -6.09
N LEU A 571 10.49 -10.56 -7.08
CA LEU A 571 10.36 -9.15 -7.41
C LEU A 571 9.05 -8.86 -8.15
N ASP A 572 8.57 -9.80 -8.96
CA ASP A 572 7.24 -9.68 -9.56
C ASP A 572 6.14 -9.77 -8.50
N GLU A 573 6.29 -10.60 -7.47
CA GLU A 573 5.35 -10.68 -6.34
C GLU A 573 5.30 -9.37 -5.57
N GLU A 574 6.46 -8.82 -5.21
CA GLU A 574 6.54 -7.54 -4.52
C GLU A 574 5.92 -6.39 -5.34
N LEU A 575 6.12 -6.41 -6.67
CA LEU A 575 5.53 -5.42 -7.58
C LEU A 575 4.01 -5.61 -7.74
N TYR A 576 3.57 -6.87 -7.83
CA TYR A 576 2.17 -7.23 -8.04
C TYR A 576 1.31 -6.87 -6.82
N ILE A 577 1.79 -7.13 -5.59
CA ILE A 577 1.11 -6.71 -4.36
C ILE A 577 0.89 -5.19 -4.35
N TYR A 578 1.89 -4.42 -4.79
CA TYR A 578 1.74 -2.96 -4.89
C TYR A 578 0.75 -2.54 -5.99
N ALA A 579 0.75 -3.24 -7.13
CA ALA A 579 -0.23 -3.01 -8.19
C ALA A 579 -1.66 -3.35 -7.75
N GLU A 580 -1.84 -4.39 -6.94
CA GLU A 580 -3.14 -4.72 -6.34
C GLU A 580 -3.62 -3.60 -5.42
N GLN A 581 -2.75 -3.04 -4.57
CA GLN A 581 -3.10 -1.88 -3.74
C GLN A 581 -3.57 -0.69 -4.59
N LEU A 582 -2.80 -0.30 -5.61
CA LEU A 582 -3.19 0.79 -6.51
C LEU A 582 -4.52 0.53 -7.22
N PHE A 583 -4.75 -0.72 -7.64
CA PHE A 583 -5.99 -1.12 -8.29
C PHE A 583 -7.19 -1.02 -7.33
N GLU A 584 -7.04 -1.50 -6.11
CA GLU A 584 -8.07 -1.40 -5.06
C GLU A 584 -8.42 0.05 -4.75
N ASP A 585 -7.42 0.91 -4.56
CA ASP A 585 -7.59 2.33 -4.28
C ASP A 585 -8.40 3.01 -5.40
N HIS A 586 -8.05 2.73 -6.67
CA HIS A 586 -8.76 3.25 -7.84
C HIS A 586 -10.20 2.70 -7.96
N MET A 587 -10.42 1.42 -7.66
CA MET A 587 -11.74 0.78 -7.69
C MET A 587 -12.66 1.35 -6.62
N GLN A 588 -12.14 1.57 -5.41
CA GLN A 588 -12.86 2.20 -4.31
C GLN A 588 -13.25 3.62 -4.67
N HIS A 589 -12.31 4.40 -5.22
CA HIS A 589 -12.58 5.76 -5.66
C HIS A 589 -13.68 5.82 -6.73
N MET A 590 -13.52 5.07 -7.81
CA MET A 590 -14.51 4.97 -8.89
C MET A 590 -15.89 4.61 -8.33
N THR A 591 -15.94 3.54 -7.51
CA THR A 591 -17.19 3.06 -6.89
C THR A 591 -17.87 4.15 -6.07
N HIS A 592 -17.12 4.80 -5.20
CA HIS A 592 -17.65 5.86 -4.35
C HIS A 592 -18.20 7.01 -5.20
N HIS A 593 -17.40 7.52 -6.14
CA HIS A 593 -17.78 8.61 -7.03
C HIS A 593 -19.04 8.29 -7.85
N LEU A 594 -19.13 7.08 -8.40
CA LEU A 594 -20.27 6.62 -9.19
C LEU A 594 -21.54 6.49 -8.34
N LEU A 595 -21.44 5.95 -7.13
CA LEU A 595 -22.57 5.86 -6.21
C LEU A 595 -23.04 7.26 -5.76
N GLU A 596 -22.11 8.17 -5.47
CA GLU A 596 -22.44 9.53 -5.04
C GLU A 596 -23.10 10.33 -6.17
N SER A 597 -22.53 10.28 -7.37
CA SER A 597 -22.91 11.16 -8.48
C SER A 597 -24.03 10.58 -9.36
N HIS A 598 -24.12 9.25 -9.45
CA HIS A 598 -25.03 8.54 -10.36
C HIS A 598 -25.84 7.42 -9.68
N GLY A 599 -25.68 7.26 -8.36
CA GLY A 599 -26.49 6.39 -7.54
C GLY A 599 -27.96 6.80 -7.55
N SER A 600 -28.83 5.83 -7.27
CA SER A 600 -30.26 6.05 -7.09
C SER A 600 -30.69 5.49 -5.74
N ARG A 601 -31.96 5.66 -5.33
CA ARG A 601 -32.43 5.12 -4.04
C ARG A 601 -32.15 3.62 -3.86
N ARG A 602 -32.17 2.83 -4.94
CA ARG A 602 -31.81 1.40 -4.88
C ARG A 602 -30.32 1.13 -4.63
N HIS A 603 -29.44 2.11 -4.82
CA HIS A 603 -28.00 2.00 -4.59
C HIS A 603 -27.57 2.54 -3.22
N ALA A 604 -28.46 3.17 -2.45
CA ALA A 604 -28.12 3.88 -1.21
C ALA A 604 -27.52 2.99 -0.09
N HIS A 605 -27.69 1.67 -0.19
CA HIS A 605 -27.15 0.70 0.77
C HIS A 605 -25.89 -0.02 0.25
N LEU A 606 -25.48 0.26 -0.99
CA LEU A 606 -24.34 -0.40 -1.62
C LEU A 606 -23.05 0.36 -1.32
N ALA A 607 -21.97 -0.40 -1.14
CA ALA A 607 -20.61 0.12 -0.99
C ALA A 607 -19.64 -0.80 -1.75
N TYR A 608 -18.40 -0.36 -1.94
CA TYR A 608 -17.37 -1.22 -2.53
C TYR A 608 -17.17 -2.50 -1.69
N PRO A 609 -17.03 -3.69 -2.32
CA PRO A 609 -17.05 -3.95 -3.76
C PRO A 609 -18.47 -4.03 -4.35
N LEU A 610 -18.65 -3.42 -5.52
CA LEU A 610 -19.86 -3.56 -6.33
C LEU A 610 -19.73 -4.67 -7.35
N SER A 611 -20.86 -5.28 -7.73
CA SER A 611 -20.86 -6.20 -8.87
C SER A 611 -20.57 -5.45 -10.17
N VAL A 612 -20.02 -6.17 -11.15
CA VAL A 612 -19.76 -5.66 -12.50
C VAL A 612 -21.01 -5.04 -13.13
N ASP A 613 -22.17 -5.68 -12.95
CA ASP A 613 -23.44 -5.21 -13.53
C ASP A 613 -23.86 -3.85 -12.95
N VAL A 614 -23.71 -3.67 -11.62
CA VAL A 614 -24.02 -2.39 -10.96
C VAL A 614 -23.01 -1.31 -11.39
N LEU A 615 -21.73 -1.65 -11.47
CA LEU A 615 -20.70 -0.72 -11.95
C LEU A 615 -20.95 -0.29 -13.40
N ALA A 616 -21.27 -1.23 -14.29
CA ALA A 616 -21.59 -0.94 -15.67
C ALA A 616 -22.81 -0.02 -15.78
N GLU A 617 -23.89 -0.31 -15.05
CA GLU A 617 -25.09 0.53 -15.02
C GLU A 617 -24.79 1.97 -14.54
N LEU A 618 -24.02 2.11 -13.47
CA LEU A 618 -23.64 3.44 -12.97
C LEU A 618 -22.73 4.18 -13.97
N LEU A 619 -21.85 3.45 -14.65
CA LEU A 619 -20.97 4.00 -15.68
C LEU A 619 -21.73 4.45 -16.93
N GLU A 620 -22.80 3.76 -17.34
CA GLU A 620 -23.67 4.23 -18.42
C GLU A 620 -24.25 5.61 -18.12
N LYS A 621 -24.72 5.82 -16.87
CA LYS A 621 -25.26 7.12 -16.43
C LYS A 621 -24.19 8.19 -16.34
N TYR A 622 -23.00 7.83 -15.85
CA TYR A 622 -21.83 8.70 -15.80
C TYR A 622 -21.43 9.17 -17.21
N HIS A 623 -21.31 8.23 -18.16
CA HIS A 623 -20.96 8.53 -19.54
C HIS A 623 -22.01 9.41 -20.23
N ALA A 624 -23.31 9.14 -20.00
CA ALA A 624 -24.40 9.95 -20.54
C ALA A 624 -24.33 11.43 -20.10
N HIS A 625 -23.91 11.70 -18.85
CA HIS A 625 -23.70 13.07 -18.36
C HIS A 625 -22.46 13.73 -18.98
N PHE A 626 -21.41 12.94 -19.24
CA PHE A 626 -20.21 13.39 -19.94
C PHE A 626 -20.50 13.92 -21.36
N GLY A 627 -21.44 13.29 -22.07
CA GLY A 627 -21.85 13.69 -23.43
C GLY A 627 -22.69 14.98 -23.50
N GLN A 628 -23.34 15.39 -22.40
CA GLN A 628 -24.15 16.62 -22.35
C GLN A 628 -23.33 17.88 -22.01
N SER A 629 -22.07 17.71 -21.59
CA SER A 629 -21.18 18.78 -21.12
C SER A 629 -20.13 19.20 -22.16
N ARG A 630 -20.23 18.70 -23.40
CA ARG A 630 -19.33 19.01 -24.53
C ARG A 630 -20.02 19.78 -25.63
#